data_AF-A0A656GCX6-F1
#
_entry.id   AF-A0A656GCX6-F1
#
_cell.length_a   1.000
_cell.length_b   1.000
_cell.length_c   1.000
_cell.angle_alpha   90.00
_cell.angle_beta   90.00
_cell.angle_gamma   90.00
#
_symmetry.space_group_name_H-M   'P 1'
#
loop_
_entity.id
_entity.type
_entity.pdbx_description
1 polymer ?
#
loop_
_entity_poly.entity_id
_entity_poly.type
_entity_poly.pdbx_seq_one_letter_code
_entity_poly.pdbx_strand_id
1 'polypeptide(L)'
;MPFCLLVALCVSGCAHQQLASEPSQAMPPSSSAFGRSIQAMAMPHDGRSGFRLLPDSSDAFKARAELIRNAKSSLDLQYYIVHDGLSTRALIDELLKAADRGVRV
;
A
#
# COMPACT_ATOMS: atom_id res chain seq x y z
N MET A 1 -7.99 48.64 0.98
CA MET A 1 -6.87 47.96 0.31
C MET A 1 -6.43 46.65 0.97
N PRO A 2 -6.28 46.51 2.32
CA PRO A 2 -5.91 45.23 2.94
C PRO A 2 -7.06 44.21 3.02
N PHE A 3 -8.32 44.68 3.11
CA PHE A 3 -9.50 43.81 3.19
C PHE A 3 -9.73 42.99 1.92
N CYS A 4 -9.54 43.58 0.74
CA CYS A 4 -9.65 42.87 -0.54
C CYS A 4 -8.58 41.78 -0.69
N LEU A 5 -7.37 42.00 -0.14
CA LEU A 5 -6.28 41.02 -0.19
C LEU A 5 -6.58 39.81 0.71
N LEU A 6 -7.13 40.06 1.90
CA LEU A 6 -7.58 39.02 2.84
C LEU A 6 -8.72 38.16 2.27
N VAL A 7 -9.69 38.80 1.60
CA VAL A 7 -10.78 38.08 0.92
C VAL A 7 -10.24 37.23 -0.24
N ALA A 8 -9.31 37.76 -1.04
CA ALA A 8 -8.69 37.00 -2.12
C ALA A 8 -7.93 35.76 -1.62
N LEU A 9 -7.20 35.86 -0.49
CA LEU A 9 -6.55 34.71 0.15
C LEU A 9 -7.57 33.67 0.64
N CYS A 10 -8.64 34.09 1.30
CA CYS A 10 -9.65 33.15 1.82
C CYS A 10 -10.38 32.39 0.72
N VAL A 11 -10.59 32.99 -0.46
CA VAL A 11 -11.31 32.35 -1.57
C VAL A 11 -10.42 31.35 -2.33
N SER A 12 -9.10 31.55 -2.34
CA SER A 12 -8.15 30.64 -3.01
C SER A 12 -8.07 29.23 -2.37
N GLY A 13 -8.49 29.08 -1.10
CA GLY A 13 -8.56 27.78 -0.41
C GLY A 13 -9.74 26.90 -0.83
N CYS A 14 -10.77 27.47 -1.48
CA CYS A 14 -11.95 26.73 -1.92
C CYS A 14 -11.81 26.11 -3.32
N ALA A 15 -10.74 26.44 -4.04
CA ALA A 15 -10.40 25.81 -5.32
C ALA A 15 -9.67 24.46 -5.08
N HIS A 16 -10.27 23.58 -4.27
CA HIS A 16 -9.81 22.20 -4.20
C HIS A 16 -10.24 21.49 -5.48
N GLN A 17 -9.36 21.49 -6.48
CA GLN A 17 -9.55 20.65 -7.65
C GLN A 17 -9.53 19.19 -7.20
N GLN A 18 -10.70 18.57 -7.24
CA GLN A 18 -10.81 17.12 -7.19
C GLN A 18 -10.05 16.58 -8.42
N LEU A 19 -8.80 16.16 -8.22
CA LEU A 19 -8.13 15.36 -9.25
C LEU A 19 -8.96 14.08 -9.39
N ALA A 20 -9.63 13.92 -10.53
CA ALA A 20 -10.18 12.65 -10.92
C ALA A 20 -9.02 11.65 -10.96
N SER A 21 -8.90 10.83 -9.91
CA SER A 21 -7.91 9.77 -9.87
C SER A 21 -8.49 8.57 -10.61
N GLU A 22 -7.89 8.22 -11.73
CA GLU A 22 -8.19 6.98 -12.44
C GLU A 22 -7.95 5.79 -11.50
N PRO A 23 -8.83 4.78 -11.47
CA PRO A 23 -8.65 3.60 -10.65
C PRO A 23 -7.29 2.93 -10.92
N SER A 24 -6.50 2.75 -9.86
CA SER A 24 -5.27 1.97 -9.90
C SER A 24 -5.57 0.53 -10.34
N GLN A 25 -4.82 0.02 -11.31
CA GLN A 25 -4.81 -1.39 -11.66
C GLN A 25 -3.55 -2.06 -11.10
N ALA A 26 -3.69 -3.32 -10.70
CA ALA A 26 -2.58 -4.12 -10.23
C ALA A 26 -1.54 -4.28 -11.34
N MET A 27 -0.27 -4.05 -11.00
CA MET A 27 0.83 -4.27 -11.94
C MET A 27 1.05 -5.77 -12.17
N PRO A 28 1.47 -6.19 -13.36
CA PRO A 28 1.84 -7.58 -13.60
C PRO A 28 3.00 -7.98 -12.66
N PRO A 29 3.05 -9.25 -12.24
CA PRO A 29 4.07 -9.70 -11.29
C PRO A 29 5.48 -9.51 -11.86
N SER A 30 6.34 -8.84 -11.10
CA SER A 30 7.76 -8.65 -11.44
C SER A 30 8.63 -9.75 -10.85
N SER A 31 9.80 -10.00 -11.45
CA SER A 31 10.76 -10.98 -10.93
C SER A 31 11.31 -10.51 -9.58
N SER A 32 10.96 -11.22 -8.51
CA SER A 32 11.45 -10.98 -7.15
C SER A 32 11.91 -12.27 -6.50
N ALA A 33 12.81 -12.18 -5.51
CA ALA A 33 13.26 -13.36 -4.76
C ALA A 33 12.08 -14.06 -4.08
N PHE A 34 11.16 -13.29 -3.50
CA PHE A 34 9.92 -13.79 -2.92
C PHE A 34 9.05 -14.50 -3.98
N GLY A 35 8.77 -13.84 -5.11
CA GLY A 35 7.99 -14.44 -6.21
C GLY A 35 8.58 -15.75 -6.72
N ARG A 36 9.92 -15.85 -6.85
CA ARG A 36 10.59 -17.10 -7.21
C ARG A 36 10.40 -18.21 -6.18
N SER A 37 10.46 -17.89 -4.89
CA SER A 37 10.22 -18.88 -3.82
C SER A 37 8.78 -19.39 -3.83
N ILE A 38 7.79 -18.52 -4.04
CA ILE A 38 6.38 -18.92 -4.16
C ILE A 38 6.17 -19.77 -5.41
N GLN A 39 6.75 -19.38 -6.55
CA GLN A 39 6.67 -20.15 -7.79
C GLN A 39 7.24 -21.56 -7.62
N ALA A 40 8.41 -21.70 -6.96
CA ALA A 40 9.02 -23.00 -6.70
C ALA A 40 8.12 -23.90 -5.82
N MET A 41 7.45 -23.33 -4.83
CA MET A 41 6.47 -24.06 -4.01
C MET A 41 5.20 -24.44 -4.80
N ALA A 42 4.81 -23.63 -5.78
CA ALA A 42 3.62 -23.86 -6.60
C ALA A 42 3.86 -24.90 -7.73
N MET A 43 5.11 -25.11 -8.16
CA MET A 43 5.45 -26.02 -9.27
C MET A 43 4.82 -27.42 -9.17
N PRO A 44 4.80 -28.11 -8.01
CA PRO A 44 4.22 -29.45 -7.91
C PRO A 44 2.68 -29.50 -7.94
N HIS A 45 2.01 -28.34 -8.01
CA HIS A 45 0.57 -28.23 -7.85
C HIS A 45 -0.19 -27.93 -9.16
N ASP A 46 0.48 -28.00 -10.31
CA ASP A 46 -0.11 -27.92 -11.66
C ASP A 46 -1.00 -26.69 -11.87
N GLY A 47 -0.51 -25.51 -11.45
CA GLY A 47 -1.22 -24.25 -11.64
C GLY A 47 -2.42 -24.02 -10.72
N ARG A 48 -2.64 -24.88 -9.71
CA ARG A 48 -3.65 -24.65 -8.68
C ARG A 48 -3.28 -23.45 -7.79
N SER A 49 -4.30 -22.70 -7.40
CA SER A 49 -4.15 -21.64 -6.39
C SER A 49 -3.79 -22.23 -5.02
N GLY A 50 -2.95 -21.52 -4.28
CA GLY A 50 -2.51 -21.89 -2.94
C GLY A 50 -2.83 -20.79 -1.92
N PHE A 51 -3.07 -21.20 -0.67
CA PHE A 51 -3.33 -20.29 0.44
C PHE A 51 -2.50 -20.72 1.65
N ARG A 52 -1.97 -19.74 2.40
CA ARG A 52 -1.37 -19.96 3.71
C ARG A 52 -2.27 -19.34 4.76
N LEU A 53 -2.80 -20.17 5.66
CA LEU A 53 -3.60 -19.69 6.78
C LEU A 53 -2.68 -19.04 7.82
N LEU A 54 -3.09 -17.88 8.32
CA LEU A 54 -2.44 -17.14 9.39
C LEU A 54 -3.46 -16.98 10.53
N PRO A 55 -3.58 -17.98 11.42
CA PRO A 55 -4.62 -18.00 12.46
C PRO A 55 -4.32 -17.02 13.60
N ASP A 56 -3.05 -16.69 13.81
CA ASP A 56 -2.60 -15.79 14.86
C ASP A 56 -2.41 -14.36 14.33
N SER A 57 -2.85 -13.38 15.13
CA SER A 57 -2.79 -11.97 14.76
C SER A 57 -1.37 -11.42 14.70
N SER A 58 -0.45 -11.91 15.54
CA SER A 58 0.96 -11.54 15.53
C SER A 58 1.63 -12.02 14.25
N ASP A 59 1.39 -13.28 13.86
CA ASP A 59 1.93 -13.84 12.63
C ASP A 59 1.37 -13.13 11.39
N ALA A 60 0.07 -12.82 11.38
CA ALA A 60 -0.54 -12.04 10.31
C ALA A 60 0.03 -10.61 10.23
N PHE A 61 0.32 -9.99 11.36
CA PHE A 61 0.94 -8.66 11.40
C PHE A 61 2.38 -8.70 10.87
N LYS A 62 3.19 -9.65 11.35
CA LYS A 62 4.58 -9.84 10.89
C LYS A 62 4.63 -10.11 9.39
N ALA A 63 3.77 -10.99 8.88
CA ALA A 63 3.70 -11.29 7.46
C ALA A 63 3.43 -10.03 6.63
N ARG A 64 2.48 -9.17 7.03
CA ARG A 64 2.22 -7.90 6.34
C ARG A 64 3.44 -6.98 6.40
N ALA A 65 4.03 -6.80 7.56
CA ALA A 65 5.20 -5.93 7.73
C ALA A 65 6.40 -6.40 6.87
N GLU A 66 6.68 -7.70 6.83
CA GLU A 66 7.74 -8.27 5.99
C GLU A 66 7.44 -8.12 4.49
N LEU A 67 6.19 -8.33 4.07
CA LEU A 67 5.81 -8.13 2.67
C LEU A 67 6.00 -6.67 2.24
N ILE A 68 5.63 -5.71 3.10
CA ILE A 68 5.82 -4.27 2.85
C ILE A 68 7.31 -3.93 2.78
N ARG A 69 8.11 -4.40 3.75
CA ARG A 69 9.56 -4.16 3.79
C ARG A 69 10.29 -4.71 2.56
N ASN A 70 9.87 -5.86 2.07
CA ASN A 70 10.53 -6.54 0.96
C ASN A 70 9.94 -6.21 -0.42
N ALA A 71 8.85 -5.44 -0.49
CA ALA A 71 8.25 -4.99 -1.74
C ALA A 71 9.27 -4.26 -2.63
N LYS A 72 9.20 -4.52 -3.95
CA LYS A 72 10.17 -4.02 -4.94
C LYS A 72 9.59 -3.11 -6.02
N SER A 73 8.31 -3.26 -6.37
CA SER A 73 7.72 -2.57 -7.52
C SER A 73 6.40 -1.92 -7.16
N SER A 74 5.44 -2.70 -6.69
CA SER A 74 4.14 -2.20 -6.22
C SER A 74 3.69 -2.92 -4.96
N LEU A 75 2.76 -2.29 -4.26
CA LEU A 75 2.08 -2.84 -3.10
C LEU A 75 0.64 -2.32 -3.08
N ASP A 76 -0.29 -3.11 -3.59
CA ASP A 76 -1.72 -2.76 -3.57
C ASP A 76 -2.37 -3.25 -2.27
N LEU A 77 -2.99 -2.34 -1.51
CA LEU A 77 -3.69 -2.68 -0.26
C LEU A 77 -5.18 -2.39 -0.36
N GLN A 78 -5.99 -3.38 0.02
CA GLN A 78 -7.43 -3.24 0.13
C GLN A 78 -7.85 -3.54 1.57
N TYR A 79 -8.44 -2.55 2.22
CA TYR A 79 -8.93 -2.66 3.59
C TYR A 79 -10.37 -2.17 3.67
N TYR A 80 -11.17 -2.89 4.46
CA TYR A 80 -12.50 -2.42 4.83
C TYR A 80 -12.42 -1.23 5.79
N ILE A 81 -11.54 -1.30 6.80
CA ILE A 81 -11.34 -0.24 7.80
C ILE A 81 -9.84 -0.13 8.12
N VAL A 82 -9.37 1.12 8.26
CA VAL A 82 -8.06 1.47 8.80
C VAL A 82 -8.30 2.35 10.03
N HIS A 83 -8.08 1.79 11.22
CA HIS A 83 -8.24 2.53 12.48
C HIS A 83 -6.91 3.07 12.97
N ASP A 84 -6.91 4.28 13.53
CA ASP A 84 -5.71 4.89 14.10
C ASP A 84 -5.30 4.20 15.40
N GLY A 85 -4.32 3.30 15.32
CA GLY A 85 -3.80 2.54 16.45
C GLY A 85 -2.34 2.15 16.24
N LEU A 86 -1.70 1.62 17.28
CA LEU A 86 -0.25 1.33 17.28
C LEU A 86 0.17 0.42 16.13
N SER A 87 -0.56 -0.68 15.89
CA SER A 87 -0.27 -1.61 14.81
C SER A 87 -0.44 -0.97 13.43
N THR A 88 -1.51 -0.19 13.24
CA THR A 88 -1.78 0.49 11.97
C THR A 88 -0.72 1.54 11.68
N ARG A 89 -0.34 2.35 12.66
CA ARG A 89 0.74 3.34 12.52
C ARG A 89 2.06 2.69 12.15
N ALA A 90 2.38 1.55 12.77
CA ALA A 90 3.58 0.79 12.43
C ALA A 90 3.56 0.27 10.99
N LEU A 91 2.42 -0.24 10.50
CA LEU A 91 2.31 -0.65 9.09
C LEU A 91 2.37 0.55 8.15
N ILE A 92 1.73 1.67 8.48
CA ILE A 92 1.78 2.91 7.68
C ILE A 92 3.21 3.45 7.59
N ASP A 93 3.98 3.42 8.68
CA ASP A 93 5.40 3.79 8.66
C ASP A 93 6.21 2.90 7.69
N GLU A 94 5.96 1.59 7.66
CA GLU A 94 6.58 0.69 6.69
C GLU A 94 6.11 0.98 5.24
N LEU A 95 4.85 1.37 5.04
CA LEU A 95 4.33 1.79 3.73
C LEU A 95 5.03 3.04 3.23
N LEU A 96 5.20 4.05 4.09
CA LEU A 96 5.93 5.28 3.77
C LEU A 96 7.38 4.97 3.40
N LYS A 97 8.07 4.15 4.20
CA LYS A 97 9.42 3.67 3.87
C LYS A 97 9.48 2.91 2.56
N ALA A 98 8.42 2.19 2.18
CA ALA A 98 8.35 1.53 0.88
C ALA A 98 8.19 2.54 -0.27
N ALA A 99 7.30 3.52 -0.11
CA ALA A 99 7.12 4.61 -1.05
C ALA A 99 8.41 5.42 -1.26
N ASP A 100 9.16 5.70 -0.18
CA ASP A 100 10.45 6.41 -0.24
C ASP A 100 11.51 5.63 -1.04
N ARG A 101 11.42 4.29 -1.09
CA ARG A 101 12.27 3.44 -1.94
C ARG A 101 11.80 3.39 -3.41
N GLY A 102 10.72 4.08 -3.75
CA GLY A 102 10.11 4.08 -5.09
C GLY A 102 9.13 2.93 -5.33
N VAL A 103 8.69 2.22 -4.28
CA VAL A 103 7.58 1.24 -4.43
C VAL A 103 6.28 2.02 -4.64
N ARG A 104 5.51 1.64 -5.66
CA ARG A 104 4.17 2.17 -5.88
C ARG A 104 3.21 1.55 -4.86
N VAL A 105 2.91 2.31 -3.81
CA VAL A 105 1.88 1.97 -2.81
C VAL A 105 0.54 2.53 -3.26
#